data_AF-A0A848ZEP7-F1
#
_entry.id   AF-A0A848ZEP7-F1
#
_cell.length_a   1.000
_cell.length_b   1.000
_cell.length_c   1.000
_cell.angle_alpha   90.00
_cell.angle_beta   90.00
_cell.angle_gamma   90.00
#
_symmetry.space_group_name_H-M   'P 1'
#
loop_
_entity.id
_entity.type
_entity.pdbx_description
1 polymer ?
#
loop_
_entity_poly.entity_id
_entity_poly.type
_entity_poly.pdbx_seq_one_letter_code
_entity_poly.pdbx_strand_id
1 'polypeptide(L)' 'LGGAGGIEAVYTVLTVKHGTVPPTINYETPDPACDLDYVPNEAREAKVSAAMSNSFGFGGTNASVLFKAFAP' A
#
# COMPACT_ATOMS: atom_id res chain seq x y z
N LEU A 1 8.14 11.09 -2.56
CA LEU A 1 7.15 12.18 -2.45
C LEU A 1 6.79 12.87 -3.76
N GLY A 2 7.62 12.85 -4.81
CA GLY A 2 7.19 13.27 -6.16
C GLY A 2 6.14 12.33 -6.78
N GLY A 3 6.36 11.86 -8.01
CA GLY A 3 5.37 11.04 -8.73
C GLY A 3 4.95 9.73 -8.04
N ALA A 4 5.82 9.10 -7.26
CA ALA A 4 5.54 7.83 -6.59
C ALA A 4 4.31 7.88 -5.67
N GLY A 5 4.21 8.91 -4.81
CA GLY A 5 3.09 9.03 -3.87
C GLY A 5 1.73 9.21 -4.57
N GLY A 6 1.72 9.87 -5.73
CA GLY A 6 0.51 10.00 -6.54
C GLY A 6 0.05 8.67 -7.14
N ILE A 7 1.00 7.89 -7.68
CA ILE A 7 0.72 6.55 -8.23
C ILE A 7 0.28 5.59 -7.12
N GLU A 8 0.98 5.59 -5.98
CA GLU A 8 0.63 4.79 -4.80
C GLU A 8 -0.77 5.12 -4.28
N ALA A 9 -1.16 6.40 -4.23
CA ALA A 9 -2.50 6.80 -3.83
C ALA A 9 -3.58 6.26 -4.79
N VAL A 10 -3.33 6.29 -6.11
CA VAL A 10 -4.25 5.69 -7.10
C VAL A 10 -4.43 4.19 -6.83
N TYR A 11 -3.33 3.44 -6.68
CA TYR A 11 -3.42 2.01 -6.38
C TYR A 11 -4.09 1.71 -5.04
N THR A 12 -3.84 2.54 -4.02
CA THR A 12 -4.48 2.41 -2.69
C THR A 12 -6.00 2.55 -2.80
N VAL A 13 -6.49 3.53 -3.57
CA VAL A 13 -7.93 3.70 -3.84
C VAL A 13 -8.49 2.54 -4.66
N LEU A 14 -7.73 2.04 -5.65
CA LEU A 14 -8.14 0.87 -6.43
C LEU A 14 -8.23 -0.39 -5.58
N THR A 15 -7.34 -0.60 -4.62
CA THR A 15 -7.42 -1.71 -3.65
C THR A 15 -8.71 -1.62 -2.83
N VAL A 16 -9.07 -0.45 -2.32
CA VAL A 16 -10.34 -0.26 -1.59
C VAL A 16 -11.55 -0.52 -2.51
N LYS A 17 -11.48 -0.10 -3.78
CA LYS A 17 -12.57 -0.23 -4.74
C LYS A 17 -12.78 -1.66 -5.25
N HIS A 18 -11.69 -2.37 -5.55
CA HIS A 18 -11.73 -3.67 -6.23
C HIS A 18 -11.51 -4.84 -5.28
N GLY A 19 -10.94 -4.62 -4.09
CA GLY A 19 -10.62 -5.69 -3.16
C GLY A 19 -9.34 -6.47 -3.50
N THR A 20 -8.51 -5.99 -4.42
CA THR A 20 -7.24 -6.63 -4.76
C THR A 20 -6.08 -5.86 -4.13
N VAL A 21 -5.31 -6.54 -3.28
CA VAL A 21 -4.06 -6.02 -2.71
C VAL A 21 -2.91 -6.38 -3.64
N PRO A 22 -2.16 -5.40 -4.18
CA PRO A 22 -1.04 -5.67 -5.08
C PRO A 22 0.10 -6.39 -4.34
N PRO A 23 0.88 -7.22 -5.05
CA PRO A 23 2.00 -7.91 -4.44
C PRO A 23 3.22 -7.01 -4.25
N THR A 24 4.03 -7.34 -3.26
CA THR A 24 5.44 -6.96 -3.21
C THR A 24 6.25 -7.98 -4.00
N ILE A 25 6.55 -7.66 -5.25
CA ILE A 25 7.33 -8.54 -6.14
C ILE A 25 8.79 -8.65 -5.69
N ASN A 26 9.48 -9.70 -6.16
CA ASN A 26 10.89 -10.01 -5.87
C ASN A 26 11.17 -10.27 -4.38
N TYR A 27 10.17 -10.70 -3.62
CA TYR A 27 10.33 -11.04 -2.21
C TYR A 27 10.75 -12.51 -2.08
N GLU A 28 12.06 -12.76 -1.96
CA GLU A 28 12.62 -14.13 -1.89
C GLU A 28 13.26 -14.45 -0.53
N THR A 29 13.91 -13.46 0.10
CA THR A 29 14.65 -13.63 1.35
C THR A 29 14.07 -12.71 2.43
N PRO A 30 13.37 -13.24 3.45
CA PRO A 30 12.84 -12.44 4.55
C PRO A 30 13.94 -11.85 5.43
N ASP A 31 13.75 -10.61 5.88
CA ASP A 31 14.57 -9.97 6.91
C ASP A 31 13.91 -10.16 8.29
N PRO A 32 14.62 -10.66 9.32
CA PRO A 32 14.06 -10.83 10.67
C PRO A 32 13.49 -9.55 11.31
N ALA A 33 13.95 -8.36 10.89
CA ALA A 33 13.40 -7.09 11.36
C ALA A 33 12.12 -6.66 10.61
N CYS A 34 11.81 -7.33 9.50
CA CYS A 34 10.64 -7.12 8.67
C CYS A 34 9.73 -8.35 8.76
N ASP A 35 8.97 -8.45 9.86
CA ASP A 35 8.17 -9.62 10.24
C ASP A 35 6.66 -9.46 9.98
N LEU A 36 6.26 -8.44 9.21
CA LEU A 36 4.87 -8.21 8.82
C LEU A 36 4.47 -9.01 7.58
N ASP A 37 3.18 -8.94 7.23
CA ASP A 37 2.66 -9.49 5.98
C ASP A 37 2.81 -8.48 4.83
N TYR A 38 3.76 -8.75 3.93
CA TYR A 38 4.09 -7.90 2.80
C TYR A 38 3.41 -8.30 1.48
N VAL A 39 2.52 -9.30 1.49
CA VAL A 39 1.87 -9.83 0.27
C VAL A 39 2.92 -10.22 -0.81
N PRO A 40 3.77 -11.22 -0.54
CA PRO A 40 4.92 -11.51 -1.39
C PRO A 40 4.51 -12.13 -2.74
N ASN A 41 5.03 -11.56 -3.83
CA ASN A 41 5.02 -12.06 -5.21
C ASN A 41 3.65 -12.28 -5.90
N GLU A 42 2.59 -12.59 -5.18
CA GLU A 42 1.25 -12.84 -5.73
C GLU A 42 0.21 -11.90 -5.13
N ALA A 43 -0.62 -11.30 -5.99
CA ALA A 43 -1.70 -10.42 -5.56
C ALA A 43 -2.69 -11.19 -4.67
N ARG A 44 -3.29 -10.50 -3.70
CA ARG A 44 -4.26 -11.10 -2.77
C ARG A 44 -5.61 -10.43 -2.87
N GLU A 45 -6.66 -11.23 -3.07
CA GLU A 45 -8.04 -10.78 -2.91
C GLU A 45 -8.40 -10.66 -1.42
N ALA A 46 -8.88 -9.49 -1.02
CA ALA A 46 -9.28 -9.17 0.35
C ALA A 46 -10.35 -8.07 0.36
N LYS A 47 -11.35 -8.18 1.25
CA LYS A 47 -12.30 -7.09 1.47
C LYS A 47 -11.61 -5.95 2.23
N VAL A 48 -11.21 -4.89 1.52
CA VAL A 48 -10.54 -3.72 2.09
C VAL A 48 -11.53 -2.55 2.22
N SER A 49 -11.94 -2.21 3.45
CA SER A 49 -12.84 -1.07 3.71
C SER A 49 -12.11 0.26 3.89
N ALA A 50 -10.83 0.20 4.27
CA ALA A 50 -9.96 1.36 4.42
C ALA A 50 -8.51 0.96 4.15
N ALA A 51 -7.71 1.89 3.64
CA ALA A 51 -6.30 1.69 3.33
C ALA A 51 -5.51 2.98 3.57
N MET A 52 -4.22 2.82 3.88
CA MET A 52 -3.27 3.91 4.12
C MET A 52 -2.16 3.86 3.09
N SER A 53 -1.76 5.02 2.57
CA SER A 53 -0.56 5.19 1.74
C SER A 53 0.44 6.06 2.50
N ASN A 54 1.63 5.52 2.72
CA ASN A 54 2.72 6.17 3.45
C ASN A 54 3.80 6.62 2.48
N SER A 55 4.32 7.84 2.69
CA SER A 55 5.36 8.43 1.87
C SER A 55 6.39 9.13 2.75
N PHE A 56 7.61 8.58 2.76
CA PHE A 56 8.73 9.09 3.54
C PHE A 56 9.85 9.51 2.59
N GLY A 57 10.20 10.81 2.59
CA GLY A 57 11.17 11.39 1.67
C GLY A 57 12.37 12.01 2.38
N PHE A 58 13.40 12.29 1.59
CA PHE A 58 14.58 13.00 2.07
C PHE A 58 14.25 14.35 2.70
N GLY A 59 15.10 14.79 3.64
CA GLY A 59 14.85 15.99 4.44
C GLY A 59 13.83 15.79 5.56
N GLY A 60 13.47 14.54 5.88
CA GLY A 60 12.57 14.22 6.99
C GLY A 60 11.09 14.47 6.69
N THR A 61 10.70 14.49 5.42
CA THR A 61 9.29 14.68 5.05
C THR A 61 8.54 13.37 5.21
N ASN A 62 7.58 13.34 6.15
CA ASN A 62 6.75 12.17 6.41
C ASN A 62 5.28 12.53 6.19
N ALA A 63 4.60 11.81 5.30
CA ALA A 63 3.19 12.01 5.01
C ALA A 63 2.45 10.67 4.93
N SER A 64 1.22 10.67 5.44
CA SER A 64 0.30 9.54 5.36
C SER A 64 -1.06 10.04 4.91
N VAL A 65 -1.68 9.35 3.96
CA VAL A 65 -3.05 9.60 3.52
C VAL A 65 -3.88 8.35 3.73
N LEU A 66 -5.13 8.53 4.14
CA LEU A 66 -6.06 7.44 4.43
C LEU A 66 -7.27 7.55 3.51
N PHE A 67 -7.64 6.42 2.90
CA PHE A 67 -8.81 6.28 2.06
C PHE A 67 -9.75 5.24 2.67
N LYS A 68 -11.05 5.45 2.52
CA LYS A 68 -12.06 4.46 2.91
C LYS A 68 -13.10 4.33 1.82
N ALA A 69 -13.75 3.16 1.77
CA ALA A 69 -14.89 2.96 0.91
C ALA A 69 -15.95 4.04 1.19
N PHE A 70 -16.49 4.62 0.13
CA PHE A 70 -17.52 5.63 0.27
C PHE A 70 -18.80 4.96 0.80
N ALA A 71 -19.35 5.53 1.88
CA ALA A 71 -20.66 5.20 2.40
C ALA A 71 -21.47 6.52 2.39
N PRO A 72 -22.62 6.58 1.70
CA PRO A 72 -23.48 7.76 1.68
C PRO A 72 -24.12 8.03 3.04
#